data_AF-A0A923U827-F1
#
_entry.id   AF-A0A923U827-F1
#
_cell.length_a   1.000
_cell.length_b   1.000
_cell.length_c   1.000
_cell.angle_alpha   90.00
_cell.angle_beta   90.00
_cell.angle_gamma   90.00
#
_symmetry.space_group_name_H-M   'P 1'
#
loop_
_entity.id
_entity.type
_entity.pdbx_description
1 polymer ?
#
loop_
_entity_poly.entity_id
_entity_poly.type
_entity_poly.pdbx_seq_one_letter_code
_entity_poly.pdbx_strand_id
1 'polypeptide(L)'
;MRPQRRLIAAIAAVVLVAVVLLIVAVNSAYQPVLTPITNIQYSQSKAVKGFTGSSHETSNPARIAAFTAIISKYSVDVTHFDQTLNDVCTGGLATDITLGFADAKTATLRVYDCGRTVPRGTFVSDSSALFTRWRAQDDA
;
A
#
# COMPACT_ATOMS: atom_id res chain seq x y z
N MET A 1 13.06 43.63 -38.82
CA MET A 1 12.43 43.03 -37.61
C MET A 1 13.38 43.21 -36.43
N ARG A 2 12.98 43.96 -35.40
CA ARG A 2 13.89 44.51 -34.38
C ARG A 2 14.47 43.43 -33.45
N PRO A 3 15.80 43.39 -33.22
CA PRO A 3 16.49 42.37 -32.42
C PRO A 3 15.98 42.25 -30.98
N GLN A 4 15.41 43.33 -30.42
CA GLN A 4 14.81 43.34 -29.08
C GLN A 4 13.64 42.36 -28.91
N ARG A 5 12.82 42.11 -29.94
CA ARG A 5 11.67 41.19 -29.82
C ARG A 5 12.10 39.72 -29.76
N ARG A 6 13.24 39.38 -30.38
CA ARG A 6 13.81 38.03 -30.33
C ARG A 6 14.43 37.74 -28.97
N LEU A 7 15.05 38.76 -28.35
CA LEU A 7 15.63 38.65 -27.02
C LEU A 7 14.56 38.38 -25.95
N ILE A 8 13.43 39.10 -25.99
CA ILE A 8 12.33 38.95 -25.03
C ILE A 8 11.65 37.58 -25.19
N ALA A 9 11.44 37.11 -26.42
CA ALA A 9 10.86 35.79 -26.68
C ALA A 9 11.77 34.65 -26.19
N ALA A 10 13.10 34.79 -26.33
CA ALA A 10 14.07 33.82 -25.84
C ALA A 10 14.05 33.73 -24.30
N ILE A 11 13.99 34.87 -23.61
CA ILE A 11 13.92 34.91 -22.14
C ILE A 11 12.61 34.26 -21.65
N ALA A 12 11.48 34.58 -22.27
CA ALA A 12 10.18 34.01 -21.90
C ALA A 12 10.15 32.47 -22.06
N ALA A 13 10.75 31.94 -23.13
CA ALA A 13 10.83 30.51 -23.35
C ALA A 13 11.69 29.80 -22.29
N VAL A 14 12.83 30.40 -21.91
CA VAL A 14 13.71 29.84 -20.86
C VAL A 14 12.99 29.83 -19.51
N VAL A 15 12.29 30.90 -19.17
CA VAL A 15 11.50 30.99 -17.92
C VAL A 15 10.39 29.94 -17.92
N LEU A 16 9.68 29.76 -19.03
CA LEU A 16 8.61 28.76 -19.12
C LEU A 16 9.14 27.33 -18.94
N VAL A 17 10.27 27.00 -19.57
CA VAL A 17 10.92 25.68 -19.41
C VAL A 17 11.40 25.48 -17.98
N ALA A 18 11.98 26.50 -17.35
CA ALA A 18 12.41 26.43 -15.96
C ALA A 18 11.23 26.19 -14.99
N VAL A 19 10.09 26.87 -15.22
CA VAL A 19 8.88 26.68 -14.41
C VAL A 19 8.29 25.29 -14.60
N VAL A 20 8.23 24.78 -15.84
CA VAL A 20 7.74 23.42 -16.13
C VAL A 20 8.65 22.38 -15.48
N LEU A 21 9.98 22.53 -15.57
CA LEU A 21 10.92 21.62 -14.90
C LEU A 21 10.79 21.66 -13.38
N LEU A 22 10.52 22.83 -12.80
CA LEU A 22 10.28 22.96 -11.36
C LEU A 22 8.99 22.26 -10.93
N ILE A 23 7.91 22.40 -11.70
CA ILE A 23 6.63 21.72 -11.44
C ILE A 23 6.78 20.20 -11.58
N VAL A 24 7.52 19.73 -12.59
CA VAL A 24 7.82 18.30 -12.75
C VAL A 24 8.68 17.80 -11.59
N ALA A 25 9.71 18.54 -11.17
CA ALA A 25 10.57 18.16 -10.04
C ALA A 25 9.79 18.09 -8.71
N VAL A 26 8.90 19.06 -8.46
CA VAL A 26 8.08 19.09 -7.23
C VAL A 26 7.04 17.96 -7.22
N ASN A 27 6.47 17.60 -8.38
CA ASN A 27 5.51 16.48 -8.48
C ASN A 27 6.17 15.10 -8.54
N SER A 28 7.44 15.01 -8.96
CA SER A 28 8.16 13.73 -9.06
C SER A 28 8.78 13.28 -7.73
N ALA A 29 8.92 14.17 -6.75
CA ALA A 29 9.66 13.91 -5.51
C ALA A 29 8.78 13.52 -4.30
N TYR A 30 7.45 13.54 -4.42
CA TYR A 30 6.55 13.07 -3.36
C TYR A 30 6.13 11.61 -3.59
N GLN A 31 7.11 10.73 -3.72
CA GLN A 31 6.90 9.35 -3.31
C GLN A 31 7.46 9.27 -1.89
N PRO A 32 6.62 9.14 -0.83
CA PRO A 32 7.17 8.82 0.47
C PRO A 32 8.03 7.57 0.27
N VAL A 33 9.32 7.69 0.58
CA VAL A 33 10.22 6.53 0.65
C VAL A 33 9.69 5.72 1.83
N LEU A 34 8.67 4.90 1.58
CA LEU A 34 8.22 3.90 2.52
C LEU A 34 9.41 3.01 2.74
N THR A 35 9.92 3.01 3.98
CA THR A 35 10.95 2.08 4.39
C THR A 35 10.55 0.69 3.90
N PRO A 36 11.44 -0.06 3.21
CA PRO A 36 11.08 -1.36 2.66
C PRO A 36 10.60 -2.32 3.75
N ILE A 37 9.53 -3.05 3.46
CA ILE A 37 9.07 -4.17 4.31
C ILE A 37 10.08 -5.31 4.18
N THR A 38 10.51 -5.87 5.30
CA THR A 38 11.50 -6.95 5.38
C THR A 38 10.91 -8.26 5.87
N ASN A 39 9.85 -8.21 6.68
CA ASN A 39 9.05 -9.38 7.06
C ASN A 39 7.57 -9.03 7.21
N ILE A 40 6.73 -10.05 7.08
CA ILE A 40 5.28 -9.97 7.28
C ILE A 40 4.88 -11.12 8.19
N GLN A 41 4.31 -10.79 9.34
CA GLN A 41 3.63 -11.73 10.21
C GLN A 41 2.12 -11.54 10.04
N TYR A 42 1.37 -12.62 9.94
CA TYR A 42 -0.07 -12.53 9.81
C TYR A 42 -0.77 -13.68 10.54
N SER A 43 -1.99 -13.41 11.00
CA SER A 43 -2.87 -14.43 11.54
C SER A 43 -4.31 -14.17 11.12
N GLN A 44 -5.04 -15.25 10.84
CA GLN A 44 -6.47 -15.20 10.52
C GLN A 44 -7.23 -15.97 11.57
N SER A 45 -8.07 -15.30 12.35
CA SER A 45 -8.65 -15.96 13.54
C SER A 45 -9.95 -15.35 14.06
N LYS A 46 -10.09 -14.02 14.04
CA LYS A 46 -11.04 -13.35 14.95
C LYS A 46 -12.49 -13.22 14.48
N ALA A 47 -12.95 -14.04 13.54
CA ALA A 47 -14.31 -13.96 13.00
C ALA A 47 -15.17 -15.21 13.15
N VAL A 48 -14.57 -16.36 13.49
CA VAL A 48 -15.28 -17.63 13.61
C VAL A 48 -15.00 -18.24 14.96
N LYS A 49 -16.06 -18.53 15.73
CA LYS A 49 -15.96 -19.21 17.04
C LYS A 49 -15.35 -20.60 16.84
N GLY A 50 -14.21 -20.87 17.49
CA GLY A 50 -13.53 -22.18 17.45
C GLY A 50 -12.31 -22.28 16.54
N PHE A 51 -11.82 -21.19 15.96
CA PHE A 51 -10.61 -21.21 15.13
C PHE A 51 -9.34 -21.19 15.99
N THR A 52 -8.51 -22.23 15.90
CA THR A 52 -7.14 -22.23 16.44
C THR A 52 -6.31 -21.27 15.58
N GLY A 53 -5.95 -20.11 16.13
CA GLY A 53 -5.19 -19.10 15.38
C GLY A 53 -3.88 -19.68 14.86
N SER A 54 -3.71 -19.66 13.53
CA SER A 54 -2.42 -19.90 12.91
C SER A 54 -1.71 -18.55 12.75
N SER A 55 -0.50 -18.45 13.33
CA SER A 55 0.38 -17.30 13.15
C SER A 55 1.45 -17.72 12.17
N HIS A 56 1.51 -17.05 11.03
CA HIS A 56 2.49 -17.31 9.98
C HIS A 56 3.43 -16.12 9.86
N GLU A 57 4.68 -16.39 9.48
CA GLU A 57 5.67 -15.37 9.18
C GLU A 57 6.28 -15.64 7.82
N THR A 58 6.54 -14.57 7.07
CA THR A 58 7.27 -14.66 5.81
C THR A 58 8.22 -13.50 5.62
N SER A 59 9.44 -13.84 5.19
CA SER A 59 10.42 -12.89 4.64
C SER A 59 10.68 -13.17 3.15
N ASN A 60 9.78 -13.92 2.50
CA ASN A 60 9.93 -14.26 1.08
C ASN A 60 9.76 -12.98 0.22
N PRO A 61 10.76 -12.62 -0.61
CA PRO A 61 10.72 -11.38 -1.41
C PRO A 61 9.50 -11.29 -2.35
N ALA A 62 9.06 -12.42 -2.92
CA ALA A 62 7.90 -12.45 -3.81
C ALA A 62 6.59 -12.21 -3.05
N ARG A 63 6.46 -12.76 -1.84
CA ARG A 63 5.29 -12.51 -0.97
C ARG A 63 5.26 -11.05 -0.51
N ILE A 64 6.40 -10.51 -0.09
CA ILE A 64 6.52 -9.10 0.27
C ILE A 64 6.15 -8.20 -0.91
N ALA A 65 6.70 -8.44 -2.10
CA ALA A 65 6.38 -7.68 -3.30
C ALA A 65 4.89 -7.73 -3.65
N ALA A 66 4.24 -8.89 -3.49
CA ALA A 66 2.81 -9.05 -3.74
C ALA A 66 1.95 -8.20 -2.78
N PHE A 67 2.27 -8.17 -1.49
CA PHE A 67 1.54 -7.32 -0.54
C PHE A 67 1.83 -5.83 -0.77
N THR A 68 3.09 -5.46 -1.03
CA THR A 68 3.48 -4.09 -1.39
C THR A 68 2.74 -3.59 -2.63
N ALA A 69 2.51 -4.45 -3.63
CA ALA A 69 1.71 -4.10 -4.80
C ALA A 69 0.25 -3.76 -4.45
N ILE A 70 -0.35 -4.43 -3.47
CA ILE A 70 -1.70 -4.10 -2.96
C ILE A 70 -1.68 -2.74 -2.25
N ILE A 71 -0.71 -2.52 -1.36
CA ILE A 71 -0.54 -1.23 -0.66
C ILE A 71 -0.45 -0.09 -1.69
N SER A 72 0.40 -0.25 -2.71
CA SER A 72 0.58 0.74 -3.77
C SER A 72 -0.68 0.93 -4.63
N LYS A 73 -1.38 -0.15 -5.00
CA LYS A 73 -2.62 -0.10 -5.80
C LYS A 73 -3.68 0.80 -5.15
N TYR A 74 -3.79 0.75 -3.82
CA TYR A 74 -4.80 1.49 -3.06
C TYR A 74 -4.27 2.74 -2.37
N SER A 75 -2.97 3.04 -2.50
CA SER A 75 -2.33 4.20 -1.85
C SER A 75 -2.58 4.25 -0.34
N VAL A 76 -2.54 3.10 0.33
CA VAL A 76 -2.83 2.98 1.78
C VAL A 76 -1.56 3.24 2.59
N ASP A 77 -1.65 4.10 3.60
CA ASP A 77 -0.62 4.19 4.63
C ASP A 77 -0.83 3.05 5.65
N VAL A 78 0.01 2.02 5.58
CA VAL A 78 -0.03 0.88 6.50
C VAL A 78 0.54 1.20 7.88
N THR A 79 1.32 2.29 8.02
CA THR A 79 1.84 2.73 9.32
C THR A 79 0.77 3.43 10.17
N HIS A 80 -0.23 4.02 9.51
CA HIS A 80 -1.40 4.64 10.12
C HIS A 80 -2.68 4.13 9.46
N PHE A 81 -2.88 2.81 9.47
CA PHE A 81 -3.99 2.20 8.77
C PHE A 81 -5.36 2.75 9.23
N ASP A 82 -6.06 3.40 8.30
CA ASP A 82 -7.39 3.94 8.53
C ASP A 82 -8.41 2.81 8.68
N GLN A 83 -8.89 2.62 9.91
CA GLN A 83 -9.88 1.60 10.26
C GLN A 83 -11.22 1.79 9.54
N THR A 84 -11.51 2.98 9.01
CA THR A 84 -12.73 3.21 8.21
C THR A 84 -12.69 2.51 6.85
N LEU A 85 -11.52 2.06 6.40
CA LEU A 85 -11.37 1.22 5.21
C LEU A 85 -11.92 -0.20 5.41
N ASN A 86 -12.14 -0.64 6.65
CA ASN A 86 -12.72 -1.94 6.98
C ASN A 86 -14.21 -2.02 6.64
N ASP A 87 -14.64 -3.23 6.28
CA ASP A 87 -16.05 -3.48 6.09
C ASP A 87 -16.79 -3.44 7.43
N VAL A 88 -17.98 -2.85 7.44
CA VAL A 88 -18.86 -2.82 8.62
C VAL A 88 -19.76 -4.07 8.61
N CYS A 89 -19.32 -5.15 9.25
CA CYS A 89 -20.15 -6.33 9.54
C CYS A 89 -19.66 -7.13 10.76
N THR A 90 -20.49 -8.06 11.25
CA THR A 90 -20.26 -8.86 12.48
C THR A 90 -19.81 -10.31 12.22
N GLY A 91 -19.42 -10.69 11.00
CA GLY A 91 -19.11 -12.08 10.65
C GLY A 91 -18.11 -12.30 9.51
N GLY A 92 -17.33 -11.26 9.14
CA GLY A 92 -16.34 -11.30 8.06
C GLY A 92 -14.94 -11.74 8.52
N LEU A 93 -14.10 -12.25 7.62
CA LEU A 93 -12.75 -12.72 7.89
C LEU A 93 -11.86 -11.60 8.49
N ALA A 94 -11.32 -11.85 9.68
CA ALA A 94 -10.38 -10.95 10.34
C ALA A 94 -8.93 -11.42 10.13
N THR A 95 -8.08 -10.54 9.59
CA THR A 95 -6.64 -10.77 9.45
C THR A 95 -5.88 -9.71 10.26
N ASP A 96 -5.12 -10.15 11.25
CA ASP A 96 -4.13 -9.32 11.95
C ASP A 96 -2.80 -9.42 11.18
N ILE A 97 -2.20 -8.28 10.86
CA ILE A 97 -0.96 -8.19 10.06
C ILE A 97 0.05 -7.32 10.81
N THR A 98 1.26 -7.81 10.98
CA THR A 98 2.41 -7.06 11.49
C THR A 98 3.50 -7.02 10.43
N LEU A 99 3.94 -5.82 10.10
CA LEU A 99 4.99 -5.54 9.13
C LEU A 99 6.25 -5.11 9.87
N GLY A 100 7.39 -5.70 9.56
CA GLY A 100 8.69 -5.17 9.95
C GLY A 100 9.34 -4.44 8.78
N PHE A 101 10.04 -3.37 9.10
CA PHE A 101 10.68 -2.49 8.13
C PHE A 101 12.20 -2.54 8.26
N ALA A 102 12.91 -2.15 7.20
CA ALA A 102 14.38 -2.11 7.16
C ALA A 102 15.00 -1.14 8.19
N ASP A 103 14.24 -0.17 8.71
CA ASP A 103 14.65 0.76 9.77
C ASP A 103 14.36 0.21 11.19
N ALA A 104 14.08 -1.09 11.31
CA ALA A 104 13.73 -1.80 12.53
C ALA A 104 12.41 -1.35 13.20
N LYS A 105 11.60 -0.51 12.53
CA LYS A 105 10.24 -0.22 12.99
C LYS A 105 9.29 -1.35 12.63
N THR A 106 8.15 -1.35 13.31
CA THR A 106 7.02 -2.23 13.00
C THR A 106 5.74 -1.43 12.82
N ALA A 107 4.83 -1.95 11.99
CA ALA A 107 3.45 -1.48 11.90
C ALA A 107 2.50 -2.65 12.05
N THR A 108 1.41 -2.44 12.78
CA THR A 108 0.35 -3.44 12.93
C THR A 108 -0.94 -2.87 12.39
N LEU A 109 -1.61 -3.64 11.53
CA LEU A 109 -2.91 -3.31 10.98
C LEU A 109 -3.82 -4.53 11.06
N ARG A 110 -5.12 -4.25 11.05
CA ARG A 110 -6.14 -5.27 11.12
C ARG A 110 -7.20 -5.02 10.07
N VAL A 111 -7.37 -6.01 9.20
CA VAL A 111 -8.36 -5.98 8.12
C VAL A 111 -9.53 -6.90 8.45
N TYR A 112 -10.75 -6.42 8.19
CA TYR A 112 -11.98 -7.18 8.33
C TYR A 112 -12.71 -7.19 6.99
N ASP A 113 -12.70 -8.34 6.32
CA ASP A 113 -13.36 -8.54 5.02
C ASP A 113 -14.66 -9.29 5.19
N CYS A 114 -15.76 -8.66 4.81
CA CYS A 114 -17.10 -9.22 4.94
C CYS A 114 -17.53 -10.03 3.71
N GLY A 115 -16.63 -10.27 2.75
CA GLY A 115 -16.95 -10.94 1.49
C GLY A 115 -17.81 -10.08 0.57
N ARG A 116 -17.82 -8.75 0.78
CA ARG A 116 -18.54 -7.83 -0.10
C ARG A 116 -17.84 -7.77 -1.45
N THR A 117 -18.57 -8.04 -2.52
CA THR A 117 -18.03 -7.90 -3.87
C THR A 117 -18.07 -6.43 -4.28
N VAL A 118 -16.90 -5.79 -4.33
CA VAL A 118 -16.75 -4.42 -4.85
C VAL A 118 -16.11 -4.50 -6.24
N PRO A 119 -16.70 -3.86 -7.27
CA PRO A 119 -16.07 -3.78 -8.59
C PRO A 119 -14.68 -3.16 -8.48
N ARG A 120 -13.65 -3.85 -9.00
CA ARG A 120 -12.20 -3.52 -8.91
C ARG A 120 -11.52 -3.83 -7.56
N GLY A 121 -12.26 -4.35 -6.58
CA GLY A 121 -11.75 -4.75 -5.26
C GLY A 121 -11.43 -3.55 -4.35
N THR A 122 -11.26 -3.81 -3.06
CA THR A 122 -10.77 -2.86 -2.05
C THR A 122 -9.43 -3.33 -1.47
N PHE A 123 -8.71 -2.45 -0.78
CA PHE A 123 -7.53 -2.85 -0.02
C PHE A 123 -7.83 -4.03 0.91
N VAL A 124 -9.00 -3.99 1.57
CA VAL A 124 -9.44 -5.01 2.53
C VAL A 124 -9.75 -6.35 1.86
N SER A 125 -10.51 -6.36 0.76
CA SER A 125 -10.85 -7.61 0.06
C SER A 125 -9.61 -8.24 -0.58
N ASP A 126 -8.76 -7.43 -1.22
CA ASP A 126 -7.59 -7.92 -1.94
C ASP A 126 -6.52 -8.44 -0.95
N SER A 127 -6.31 -7.72 0.17
CA SER A 127 -5.40 -8.16 1.23
C SER A 127 -5.91 -9.46 1.86
N SER A 128 -7.18 -9.52 2.25
CA SER A 128 -7.77 -10.71 2.86
C SER A 128 -7.70 -11.92 1.93
N ALA A 129 -7.96 -11.75 0.64
CA ALA A 129 -7.79 -12.81 -0.35
C ALA A 129 -6.33 -13.25 -0.51
N LEU A 130 -5.36 -12.33 -0.46
CA LEU A 130 -3.93 -12.67 -0.49
C LEU A 130 -3.54 -13.54 0.70
N PHE A 131 -3.84 -13.11 1.92
CA PHE A 131 -3.47 -13.85 3.13
C PHE A 131 -4.21 -15.18 3.25
N THR A 132 -5.45 -15.27 2.77
CA THR A 132 -6.19 -16.54 2.71
C THR A 132 -5.50 -17.56 1.79
N ARG A 133 -4.99 -17.11 0.64
CA ARG A 133 -4.22 -17.99 -0.27
C ARG A 133 -2.90 -18.43 0.35
N TRP A 134 -2.19 -17.54 1.04
CA TRP A 134 -0.95 -17.90 1.71
C TRP A 134 -1.19 -18.88 2.85
N ARG A 135 -2.21 -18.65 3.68
CA ARG A 135 -2.59 -19.59 4.73
C ARG A 135 -2.85 -20.99 4.18
N ALA A 136 -3.63 -21.09 3.10
CA ALA A 136 -3.89 -22.37 2.45
C ALA A 136 -2.63 -23.06 1.88
N GLN A 137 -1.57 -22.31 1.59
CA GLN A 137 -0.26 -22.86 1.19
C GLN A 137 0.61 -23.22 2.39
N ASP A 138 0.52 -22.45 3.48
CA ASP A 138 1.34 -22.63 4.68
C ASP A 138 0.80 -23.75 5.59
N ASP A 139 -0.50 -24.03 5.52
CA ASP A 139 -1.19 -25.12 6.23
C ASP A 139 -1.19 -26.46 5.46
N ALA A 140 -0.73 -26.48 4.21
CA ALA A 140 -0.71 -27.65 3.32
C ALA A 140 0.60 -28.46 3.47
#